data_AF-A0A503XQQ5-F1
#
_entry.id   AF-A0A503XQQ5-F1
#
_cell.length_a   1.000
_cell.length_b   1.000
_cell.length_c   1.000
_cell.angle_alpha   90.00
_cell.angle_beta   90.00
_cell.angle_gamma   90.00
#
_symmetry.space_group_name_H-M   'P 1'
#
loop_
_entity.id
_entity.type
_entity.pdbx_description
1 polymer ?
#
loop_
_entity_poly.entity_id
_entity_poly.type
_entity_poly.pdbx_seq_one_letter_code
_entity_poly.pdbx_strand_id
1 'polypeptide(L)'
;MAETRTEALHRNAEGLDIQAPEAILASLADAQVEAAKTVRDAIPSIAKAAEVIASCLSNGGKLAYAAAGSSGLMALADALELPGTFGIQRDRIAILVAGGDDAFRTLAGGPEDDTEEAATAVANAGIGKGDCLIAISASGTTPYALRAIEEAARRGAATIGIANNRDSALLRLSGTAILLETPPEVIAGSTRMGAGTAQKIALNMLSTLAAIHLGHVHDGYMVNLMADNSKLRDRAARIVAAISGGSRDDAARLLEKSGGAVKTAILLAAGADSADTAQKILEEAGQKLRPALSALGHDPEKWRPLFGKDHARTKK
;
A
#
# COMPACT_ATOMS: atom_id res chain seq x y z
N MET A 1 32.88 -10.41 9.17
CA MET A 1 31.67 -10.46 8.32
C MET A 1 31.93 -9.54 7.15
N ALA A 2 31.53 -9.89 5.93
CA ALA A 2 31.57 -8.92 4.83
C ALA A 2 30.66 -7.74 5.21
N GLU A 3 31.16 -6.52 5.05
CA GLU A 3 30.40 -5.30 5.36
C GLU A 3 29.16 -5.27 4.45
N THR A 4 27.97 -5.20 5.06
CA THR A 4 26.72 -5.11 4.29
C THR A 4 26.59 -3.71 3.71
N ARG A 5 25.86 -3.57 2.60
CA ARG A 5 25.76 -2.29 1.89
C ARG A 5 25.11 -1.20 2.76
N THR A 6 24.24 -1.59 3.70
CA THR A 6 23.60 -0.68 4.66
C THR A 6 24.55 -0.14 5.73
N GLU A 7 25.64 -0.85 6.04
CA GLU A 7 26.64 -0.42 7.03
C GLU A 7 27.89 0.22 6.40
N ALA A 8 28.07 0.03 5.09
CA ALA A 8 29.22 0.53 4.36
C ALA A 8 29.33 2.07 4.38
N LEU A 9 30.57 2.56 4.29
CA LEU A 9 30.84 3.99 4.18
C LEU A 9 30.48 4.50 2.77
N HIS A 10 29.72 5.60 2.70
CA HIS A 10 29.42 6.25 1.42
C HIS A 10 30.66 6.95 0.83
N ARG A 11 30.76 6.95 -0.51
CA ARG A 11 31.90 7.55 -1.25
C ARG A 11 32.15 9.04 -0.96
N ASN A 12 31.13 9.76 -0.50
CA ASN A 12 31.20 11.18 -0.16
C ASN A 12 31.18 11.45 1.35
N ALA A 13 31.41 10.43 2.19
CA ALA A 13 31.35 10.59 3.64
C ALA A 13 32.59 11.27 4.24
N GLU A 14 33.74 11.19 3.57
CA GLU A 14 34.99 11.78 4.05
C GLU A 14 34.89 13.31 4.10
N GLY A 15 35.18 13.88 5.27
CA GLY A 15 35.12 15.32 5.52
C GLY A 15 33.72 15.92 5.48
N LEU A 16 32.66 15.13 5.55
CA LEU A 16 31.27 15.63 5.54
C LEU A 16 31.01 16.65 6.65
N ASP A 17 31.55 16.42 7.84
CA ASP A 17 31.34 17.22 9.06
C ASP A 17 32.02 18.60 9.03
N ILE A 18 32.96 18.83 8.11
CA ILE A 18 33.68 20.10 7.94
C ILE A 18 33.24 20.90 6.69
N GLN A 19 32.28 20.39 5.93
CA GLN A 19 31.74 21.09 4.76
C GLN A 19 30.79 22.22 5.15
N ALA A 20 30.54 23.13 4.21
CA ALA A 20 29.51 24.15 4.37
C ALA A 20 28.12 23.50 4.51
N PRO A 21 27.22 24.04 5.36
CA PRO A 21 25.89 23.46 5.57
C PRO A 21 25.12 23.15 4.29
N GLU A 22 25.18 24.03 3.29
CA GLU A 22 24.50 23.85 2.01
C GLU A 22 25.04 22.65 1.22
N ALA A 23 26.35 22.39 1.28
CA ALA A 23 26.98 21.25 0.61
C ALA A 23 26.62 19.92 1.30
N ILE A 24 26.54 19.92 2.63
CA ILE A 24 26.07 18.78 3.42
C ILE A 24 24.61 18.47 3.04
N LEU A 25 23.74 19.48 3.05
CA LEU A 25 22.33 19.32 2.72
C LEU A 25 22.12 18.84 1.28
N ALA A 26 22.90 19.34 0.32
CA ALA A 26 22.87 18.85 -1.06
C ALA A 26 23.25 17.36 -1.14
N SER A 27 24.33 16.95 -0.45
CA SER A 27 24.76 15.55 -0.41
C SER A 27 23.70 14.63 0.21
N LEU A 28 23.04 15.07 1.29
CA LEU A 28 21.96 14.31 1.92
C LEU A 28 20.72 14.20 1.00
N ALA A 29 20.36 15.27 0.30
CA ALA A 29 19.25 15.28 -0.64
C ALA A 29 19.52 14.39 -1.86
N ASP A 30 20.73 14.45 -2.41
CA ASP A 30 21.12 13.63 -3.56
C ASP A 30 21.13 12.14 -3.22
N ALA A 31 21.62 11.76 -2.04
CA ALA A 31 21.60 10.36 -1.59
C ALA A 31 20.17 9.81 -1.44
N GLN A 32 19.23 10.64 -0.97
CA GLN A 32 17.80 10.29 -0.92
C GLN A 32 17.24 10.03 -2.33
N VAL A 33 17.60 10.88 -3.30
CA VAL A 33 17.19 10.72 -4.71
C VAL A 33 17.81 9.45 -5.33
N GLU A 34 19.08 9.17 -5.05
CA GLU A 34 19.75 7.95 -5.51
C GLU A 34 19.06 6.70 -4.96
N ALA A 35 18.78 6.67 -3.65
CA ALA A 35 18.06 5.57 -3.03
C ALA A 35 16.65 5.38 -3.61
N ALA A 36 15.89 6.46 -3.80
CA ALA A 36 14.56 6.44 -4.40
C ALA A 36 14.54 5.83 -5.82
N LYS A 37 15.58 6.06 -6.61
CA LYS A 37 15.68 5.52 -7.98
C LYS A 37 15.74 3.99 -8.01
N THR A 38 16.36 3.36 -7.01
CA THR A 38 16.54 1.89 -6.95
C THR A 38 15.22 1.12 -6.89
N VAL A 39 14.14 1.75 -6.43
CA VAL A 39 12.81 1.12 -6.36
C VAL A 39 12.28 0.74 -7.76
N ARG A 40 12.76 1.39 -8.82
CA ARG A 40 12.38 1.05 -10.20
C ARG A 40 12.78 -0.38 -10.59
N ASP A 41 13.92 -0.85 -10.10
CA ASP A 41 14.40 -2.20 -10.41
C ASP A 41 13.55 -3.27 -9.70
N ALA A 42 12.88 -2.88 -8.61
CA ALA A 42 11.99 -3.74 -7.83
C ALA A 42 10.56 -3.85 -8.40
N ILE A 43 10.20 -3.09 -9.45
CA ILE A 43 8.83 -3.05 -10.01
C ILE A 43 8.23 -4.44 -10.26
N PRO A 44 8.94 -5.41 -10.89
CA PRO A 44 8.37 -6.75 -11.10
C PRO A 44 8.01 -7.47 -9.80
N SER A 45 8.85 -7.35 -8.77
CA SER A 45 8.61 -7.96 -7.46
C SER A 45 7.48 -7.28 -6.69
N ILE A 46 7.39 -5.95 -6.77
CA ILE A 46 6.30 -5.15 -6.20
C ILE A 46 4.97 -5.53 -6.87
N ALA A 47 4.95 -5.65 -8.20
CA ALA A 47 3.77 -6.10 -8.93
C ALA A 47 3.31 -7.48 -8.47
N LYS A 48 4.24 -8.42 -8.31
CA LYS A 48 3.91 -9.76 -7.85
C LYS A 48 3.36 -9.76 -6.42
N ALA A 49 3.97 -9.00 -5.53
CA ALA A 49 3.52 -8.85 -4.16
C ALA A 49 2.13 -8.18 -4.07
N ALA A 50 1.84 -7.21 -4.94
CA ALA A 50 0.55 -6.54 -4.99
C ALA A 50 -0.58 -7.51 -5.39
N GLU A 51 -0.33 -8.45 -6.30
CA GLU A 51 -1.27 -9.52 -6.64
C GLU A 51 -1.58 -10.41 -5.43
N VAL A 52 -0.56 -10.78 -4.66
CA VAL A 52 -0.71 -11.60 -3.45
C VAL A 52 -1.58 -10.87 -2.42
N ILE A 53 -1.31 -9.59 -2.17
CA ILE A 53 -2.10 -8.76 -1.25
C ILE A 53 -3.53 -8.60 -1.73
N ALA A 54 -3.74 -8.31 -3.01
CA ALA A 54 -5.07 -8.16 -3.58
C ALA A 54 -5.87 -9.46 -3.46
N SER A 55 -5.27 -10.61 -3.75
CA SER A 55 -5.93 -11.91 -3.58
C SER A 55 -6.24 -12.23 -2.12
N CYS A 56 -5.35 -11.90 -1.19
CA CYS A 56 -5.57 -12.04 0.24
C CYS A 56 -6.79 -11.23 0.68
N LEU A 57 -6.80 -9.93 0.36
CA LEU A 57 -7.86 -9.01 0.78
C LEU A 57 -9.21 -9.36 0.14
N SER A 58 -9.24 -9.70 -1.16
CA SER A 58 -10.47 -10.09 -1.87
C SER A 58 -11.11 -11.35 -1.31
N ASN A 59 -10.30 -12.27 -0.77
CA ASN A 59 -10.77 -13.55 -0.22
C ASN A 59 -11.12 -13.49 1.27
N GLY A 60 -11.11 -12.32 1.88
CA GLY A 60 -11.46 -12.22 3.30
C GLY A 60 -10.28 -12.29 4.28
N GLY A 61 -9.03 -12.36 3.80
CA GLY A 61 -7.82 -12.42 4.63
C GLY A 61 -7.28 -11.07 5.12
N LYS A 62 -6.48 -11.08 6.17
CA LYS A 62 -5.83 -9.92 6.79
C LYS A 62 -4.49 -9.60 6.14
N LEU A 63 -4.15 -8.31 6.10
CA LEU A 63 -2.82 -7.82 5.75
C LEU A 63 -2.08 -7.42 7.02
N ALA A 64 -0.96 -8.06 7.31
CA ALA A 64 -0.09 -7.75 8.43
C ALA A 64 1.21 -7.08 7.96
N TYR A 65 1.71 -6.15 8.76
CA TYR A 65 3.04 -5.59 8.62
C TYR A 65 3.88 -5.95 9.84
N ALA A 66 5.12 -6.38 9.67
CA ALA A 66 6.04 -6.70 10.74
C ALA A 66 7.39 -6.01 10.55
N ALA A 67 7.80 -5.15 11.48
CA ALA A 67 9.03 -4.41 11.35
C ALA A 67 9.51 -3.85 12.70
N ALA A 68 10.70 -3.29 12.72
CA ALA A 68 11.24 -2.56 13.86
C ALA A 68 11.73 -1.17 13.44
N GLY A 69 11.95 -0.30 14.43
CA GLY A 69 12.55 1.02 14.24
C GLY A 69 11.92 1.83 13.09
N SER A 70 12.77 2.40 12.24
CA SER A 70 12.34 3.25 11.13
C SER A 70 11.51 2.49 10.07
N SER A 71 11.80 1.21 9.83
CA SER A 71 10.99 0.37 8.94
C SER A 71 9.56 0.19 9.49
N GLY A 72 9.43 0.10 10.82
CA GLY A 72 8.13 0.11 11.52
C GLY A 72 7.33 1.38 11.28
N LEU A 73 7.98 2.56 11.28
CA LEU A 73 7.31 3.82 10.97
C LEU A 73 6.82 3.89 9.51
N MET A 74 7.60 3.38 8.55
CA MET A 74 7.19 3.35 7.15
C MET A 74 5.99 2.42 6.95
N ALA A 75 6.01 1.26 7.61
CA ALA A 75 4.90 0.31 7.63
C ALA A 75 3.64 0.92 8.24
N LEU A 76 3.77 1.57 9.41
CA LEU A 76 2.67 2.24 10.11
C LEU A 76 2.00 3.28 9.21
N ALA A 77 2.80 4.13 8.54
CA ALA A 77 2.28 5.17 7.67
C ALA A 77 1.45 4.60 6.51
N ASP A 78 1.94 3.56 5.83
CA ASP A 78 1.18 2.90 4.76
C ASP A 78 -0.11 2.25 5.30
N ALA A 79 0.00 1.46 6.38
CA ALA A 79 -1.11 0.71 6.96
C ALA A 79 -2.25 1.61 7.46
N LEU A 80 -1.95 2.74 8.10
CA LEU A 80 -2.96 3.68 8.62
C LEU A 80 -3.66 4.48 7.52
N GLU A 81 -3.04 4.63 6.35
CA GLU A 81 -3.60 5.36 5.22
C GLU A 81 -4.60 4.51 4.41
N LEU A 82 -4.51 3.17 4.47
CA LEU A 82 -5.33 2.27 3.64
C LEU A 82 -6.85 2.39 3.88
N PRO A 83 -7.35 2.48 5.13
CA PRO A 83 -8.79 2.63 5.36
C PRO A 83 -9.35 3.92 4.77
N GLY A 84 -8.68 5.05 5.02
CA GLY A 84 -9.14 6.36 4.54
C GLY A 84 -8.98 6.58 3.03
N THR A 85 -8.01 5.91 2.41
CA THR A 85 -7.67 6.07 0.99
C THR A 85 -8.42 5.07 0.12
N PHE A 86 -8.44 3.80 0.52
CA PHE A 86 -8.95 2.69 -0.31
C PHE A 86 -10.15 1.97 0.32
N GLY A 87 -10.62 2.35 1.50
CA GLY A 87 -11.77 1.71 2.15
C GLY A 87 -11.47 0.30 2.66
N ILE A 88 -10.19 -0.06 2.82
CA ILE A 88 -9.78 -1.34 3.41
C ILE A 88 -10.10 -1.30 4.90
N GLN A 89 -10.87 -2.26 5.40
CA GLN A 89 -11.34 -2.24 6.79
C GLN A 89 -10.19 -2.34 7.80
N ARG A 90 -10.25 -1.56 8.88
CA ARG A 90 -9.16 -1.45 9.87
C ARG A 90 -8.88 -2.76 10.60
N ASP A 91 -9.91 -3.58 10.83
CA ASP A 91 -9.82 -4.91 11.44
C ASP A 91 -9.15 -5.95 10.54
N ARG A 92 -8.99 -5.63 9.25
CA ARG A 92 -8.25 -6.43 8.25
C ARG A 92 -6.77 -6.07 8.16
N ILE A 93 -6.31 -5.10 8.96
CA ILE A 93 -4.93 -4.61 8.95
C ILE A 93 -4.31 -4.85 10.33
N ALA A 94 -3.19 -5.55 10.37
CA ALA A 94 -2.38 -5.75 11.57
C ALA A 94 -1.03 -5.03 11.43
N ILE A 95 -0.60 -4.36 12.49
CA ILE A 95 0.65 -3.61 12.52
C ILE A 95 1.45 -4.14 13.70
N LEU A 96 2.50 -4.89 13.41
CA LEU A 96 3.33 -5.61 14.37
C LEU A 96 4.70 -4.92 14.41
N VAL A 97 4.84 -3.95 15.32
CA VAL A 97 6.10 -3.23 15.51
C VAL A 97 6.78 -3.77 16.75
N ALA A 98 8.07 -4.07 16.65
CA ALA A 98 8.90 -4.49 17.78
C ALA A 98 8.82 -3.46 18.93
N GLY A 99 8.48 -3.90 20.14
CA GLY A 99 8.24 -3.04 21.29
C GLY A 99 6.80 -2.50 21.40
N GLY A 100 5.90 -2.96 20.54
CA GLY A 100 4.48 -2.62 20.55
C GLY A 100 4.19 -1.11 20.49
N ASP A 101 3.16 -0.66 21.21
CA ASP A 101 2.75 0.75 21.21
C ASP A 101 3.81 1.70 21.80
N ASP A 102 4.66 1.20 22.71
CA ASP A 102 5.75 1.99 23.31
C ASP A 102 6.87 2.29 22.32
N ALA A 103 7.00 1.48 21.26
CA ALA A 103 7.92 1.76 20.16
C ALA A 103 7.62 3.12 19.51
N PHE A 104 6.36 3.56 19.46
CA PHE A 104 5.99 4.85 18.89
C PHE A 104 6.36 6.05 19.76
N ARG A 105 6.75 5.82 21.02
CA ARG A 105 7.23 6.87 21.94
C ARG A 105 8.74 7.01 21.90
N THR A 106 9.47 5.90 21.79
CA THR A 106 10.92 5.87 22.06
C THR A 106 11.77 5.25 20.95
N LEU A 107 11.20 4.38 20.10
CA LEU A 107 11.94 3.55 19.14
C LEU A 107 13.19 2.90 19.75
N ALA A 108 13.05 2.33 20.95
CA ALA A 108 14.14 1.63 21.59
C ALA A 108 14.66 0.48 20.70
N GLY A 109 15.98 0.27 20.66
CA GLY A 109 16.60 -0.76 19.81
C GLY A 109 16.54 -2.19 20.38
N GLY A 110 16.35 -2.36 21.69
CA GLY A 110 16.30 -3.70 22.31
C GLY A 110 15.22 -4.63 21.74
N PRO A 111 13.98 -4.17 21.53
CA PRO A 111 12.91 -5.00 20.97
C PRO A 111 13.19 -5.58 19.57
N GLU A 112 14.11 -5.02 18.79
CA GLU A 112 14.40 -5.53 17.44
C GLU A 112 14.95 -6.97 17.44
N ASP A 113 15.54 -7.39 18.57
CA ASP A 113 16.11 -8.72 18.80
C ASP A 113 15.12 -9.70 19.46
N ASP A 114 13.91 -9.26 19.83
CA ASP A 114 12.93 -10.11 20.52
C ASP A 114 12.12 -10.99 19.56
N THR A 115 12.58 -12.24 19.39
CA THR A 115 11.92 -13.22 18.53
C THR A 115 10.62 -13.77 19.14
N GLU A 116 10.54 -13.87 20.47
CA GLU A 116 9.33 -14.40 21.12
C GLU A 116 8.18 -13.40 21.03
N GLU A 117 8.48 -12.10 21.16
CA GLU A 117 7.53 -11.01 20.90
C GLU A 117 7.00 -11.10 19.47
N ALA A 118 7.88 -11.24 18.46
CA ALA A 118 7.47 -11.34 17.06
C ALA A 118 6.50 -12.52 16.82
N ALA A 119 6.85 -13.71 17.31
CA ALA A 119 6.01 -14.89 17.14
C ALA A 119 4.65 -14.73 17.85
N THR A 120 4.66 -14.16 19.07
CA THR A 120 3.47 -13.88 19.86
C THR A 120 2.58 -12.83 19.18
N ALA A 121 3.17 -11.77 18.62
CA ALA A 121 2.44 -10.73 17.91
C ALA A 121 1.72 -11.28 16.67
N VAL A 122 2.39 -12.11 15.86
CA VAL A 122 1.77 -12.80 14.71
C VAL A 122 0.62 -13.71 15.17
N ALA A 123 0.82 -14.45 16.27
CA ALA A 123 -0.20 -15.32 16.83
C ALA A 123 -1.44 -14.55 17.32
N ASN A 124 -1.23 -13.47 18.08
CA ASN A 124 -2.29 -12.66 18.68
C ASN A 124 -3.09 -11.88 17.64
N ALA A 125 -2.44 -11.45 16.55
CA ALA A 125 -3.13 -10.85 15.41
C ALA A 125 -3.98 -11.87 14.62
N GLY A 126 -3.81 -13.16 14.92
CA GLY A 126 -4.53 -14.26 14.27
C GLY A 126 -4.16 -14.40 12.80
N ILE A 127 -2.89 -14.15 12.45
CA ILE A 127 -2.38 -14.26 11.09
C ILE A 127 -2.11 -15.73 10.75
N GLY A 128 -2.65 -16.21 9.63
CA GLY A 128 -2.45 -17.57 9.16
C GLY A 128 -2.97 -17.80 7.74
N LYS A 129 -3.48 -19.00 7.48
CA LYS A 129 -3.93 -19.40 6.15
C LYS A 129 -4.98 -18.43 5.58
N GLY A 130 -4.67 -17.88 4.41
CA GLY A 130 -5.51 -16.91 3.71
C GLY A 130 -5.11 -15.45 3.96
N ASP A 131 -4.26 -15.19 4.97
CA ASP A 131 -3.71 -13.88 5.27
C ASP A 131 -2.35 -13.65 4.57
N CYS A 132 -1.87 -12.42 4.62
CA CYS A 132 -0.57 -12.02 4.08
C CYS A 132 0.20 -11.19 5.11
N LEU A 133 1.48 -11.51 5.33
CA LEU A 133 2.39 -10.73 6.17
C LEU A 133 3.51 -10.13 5.32
N ILE A 134 3.71 -8.82 5.44
CA ILE A 134 4.83 -8.07 4.90
C ILE A 134 5.81 -7.81 6.04
N ALA A 135 7.04 -8.33 5.95
CA ALA A 135 8.10 -7.95 6.87
C ALA A 135 9.12 -7.04 6.21
N ILE A 136 9.62 -6.07 6.98
CA ILE A 136 10.45 -4.98 6.47
C ILE A 136 11.65 -4.81 7.38
N SER A 137 12.85 -4.88 6.80
CA SER A 137 14.10 -4.63 7.49
C SER A 137 15.13 -4.13 6.49
N ALA A 138 15.72 -2.95 6.73
CA ALA A 138 16.76 -2.42 5.84
C ALA A 138 17.95 -3.38 5.74
N SER A 139 18.45 -3.85 6.89
CA SER A 139 19.54 -4.84 6.94
C SER A 139 19.14 -6.18 6.32
N GLY A 140 17.85 -6.52 6.40
CA GLY A 140 17.29 -7.82 6.01
C GLY A 140 17.70 -8.96 6.97
N THR A 141 18.20 -8.60 8.15
CA THR A 141 18.67 -9.54 9.19
C THR A 141 18.08 -9.28 10.57
N THR A 142 17.20 -8.28 10.73
CA THR A 142 16.55 -7.95 12.01
C THR A 142 15.78 -9.17 12.57
N PRO A 143 16.15 -9.73 13.74
CA PRO A 143 15.56 -10.97 14.26
C PRO A 143 14.04 -10.94 14.38
N TYR A 144 13.46 -9.84 14.86
CA TYR A 144 12.01 -9.67 14.94
C TYR A 144 11.32 -9.89 13.58
N ALA A 145 11.83 -9.25 12.52
CA ALA A 145 11.26 -9.34 11.17
C ALA A 145 11.42 -10.76 10.58
N LEU A 146 12.58 -11.39 10.80
CA LEU A 146 12.81 -12.77 10.35
C LEU A 146 11.84 -13.74 11.02
N ARG A 147 11.71 -13.64 12.35
CA ARG A 147 10.84 -14.53 13.11
C ARG A 147 9.37 -14.33 12.79
N ALA A 148 8.93 -13.10 12.51
CA ALA A 148 7.57 -12.82 12.06
C ALA A 148 7.23 -13.52 10.73
N ILE A 149 8.16 -13.50 9.76
CA ILE A 149 7.98 -14.21 8.47
C ILE A 149 7.91 -15.71 8.65
N GLU A 150 8.83 -16.29 9.44
CA GLU A 150 8.83 -17.72 9.71
C GLU A 150 7.54 -18.17 10.38
N GLU A 151 7.07 -17.42 11.39
CA GLU A 151 5.86 -17.77 12.12
C GLU A 151 4.61 -17.63 11.23
N ALA A 152 4.53 -16.58 10.40
CA ALA A 152 3.45 -16.42 9.43
C ALA A 152 3.43 -17.56 8.40
N ALA A 153 4.60 -17.91 7.85
CA ALA A 153 4.74 -19.02 6.91
C ALA A 153 4.33 -20.36 7.56
N ARG A 154 4.76 -20.62 8.79
CA ARG A 154 4.38 -21.82 9.57
C ARG A 154 2.87 -21.92 9.77
N ARG A 155 2.18 -20.79 9.90
CA ARG A 155 0.71 -20.70 10.02
C ARG A 155 -0.03 -20.71 8.67
N GLY A 156 0.71 -20.78 7.56
CA GLY A 156 0.17 -20.85 6.21
C GLY A 156 -0.21 -19.51 5.58
N ALA A 157 0.22 -18.39 6.15
CA ALA A 157 0.06 -17.08 5.54
C ALA A 157 1.01 -16.91 4.35
N ALA A 158 0.62 -16.09 3.38
CA ALA A 158 1.55 -15.61 2.37
C ALA A 158 2.57 -14.65 3.01
N THR A 159 3.82 -14.68 2.55
CA THR A 159 4.89 -13.88 3.14
C THR A 159 5.60 -13.04 2.08
N ILE A 160 5.75 -11.75 2.38
CA ILE A 160 6.47 -10.77 1.56
C ILE A 160 7.60 -10.18 2.40
N GLY A 161 8.83 -10.17 1.89
CA GLY A 161 9.98 -9.57 2.55
C GLY A 161 10.51 -8.38 1.77
N ILE A 162 10.71 -7.25 2.45
CA ILE A 162 11.31 -6.04 1.88
C ILE A 162 12.64 -5.78 2.60
N ALA A 163 13.74 -5.78 1.84
CA ALA A 163 15.07 -5.49 2.37
C ALA A 163 15.95 -4.70 1.40
N ASN A 164 17.00 -4.06 1.93
CA ASN A 164 17.90 -3.23 1.14
C ASN A 164 19.22 -3.92 0.79
N ASN A 165 19.57 -4.99 1.51
CA ASN A 165 20.71 -5.83 1.18
C ASN A 165 20.28 -7.04 0.33
N ARG A 166 21.00 -7.23 -0.78
CA ARG A 166 20.93 -8.43 -1.61
C ARG A 166 21.23 -9.67 -0.77
N ASP A 167 20.58 -10.78 -1.12
CA ASP A 167 20.78 -12.09 -0.47
C ASP A 167 20.68 -12.00 1.07
N SER A 168 19.83 -11.14 1.59
CA SER A 168 19.57 -11.08 3.03
C SER A 168 18.70 -12.27 3.48
N ALA A 169 18.76 -12.58 4.78
CA ALA A 169 17.99 -13.69 5.34
C ALA A 169 16.49 -13.49 5.12
N LEU A 170 16.00 -12.26 5.30
CA LEU A 170 14.60 -11.89 5.07
C LEU A 170 14.14 -12.23 3.66
N LEU A 171 14.93 -11.86 2.63
CA LEU A 171 14.57 -12.12 1.24
C LEU A 171 14.54 -13.62 0.92
N ARG A 172 15.46 -14.41 1.50
CA ARG A 172 15.48 -15.87 1.30
C ARG A 172 14.31 -16.60 1.97
N LEU A 173 13.87 -16.12 3.13
CA LEU A 173 12.78 -16.74 3.90
C LEU A 173 11.39 -16.38 3.36
N SER A 174 11.28 -15.32 2.57
CA SER A 174 10.00 -14.79 2.10
C SER A 174 9.50 -15.51 0.85
N GLY A 175 8.20 -15.80 0.78
CA GLY A 175 7.57 -16.36 -0.41
C GLY A 175 7.60 -15.41 -1.61
N THR A 176 7.56 -14.10 -1.37
CA THR A 176 7.84 -13.05 -2.36
C THR A 176 8.86 -12.07 -1.80
N ALA A 177 9.97 -11.87 -2.51
CA ALA A 177 11.08 -11.03 -2.07
C ALA A 177 11.14 -9.72 -2.88
N ILE A 178 11.25 -8.59 -2.20
CA ILE A 178 11.40 -7.25 -2.78
C ILE A 178 12.76 -6.69 -2.31
N LEU A 179 13.72 -6.69 -3.22
CA LEU A 179 15.04 -6.10 -2.98
C LEU A 179 15.02 -4.62 -3.39
N LEU A 180 15.32 -3.74 -2.44
CA LEU A 180 15.50 -2.30 -2.64
C LEU A 180 16.98 -1.96 -2.50
N GLU A 181 17.80 -2.30 -3.50
CA GLU A 181 19.27 -2.30 -3.39
C GLU A 181 19.90 -0.89 -3.35
N THR A 182 19.59 -0.13 -2.30
CA THR A 182 20.03 1.24 -2.09
C THR A 182 21.55 1.33 -1.93
N PRO A 183 22.17 2.45 -2.36
CA PRO A 183 23.58 2.71 -2.06
C PRO A 183 23.81 2.86 -0.55
N PRO A 184 25.08 2.83 -0.10
CA PRO A 184 25.42 3.14 1.29
C PRO A 184 24.93 4.53 1.70
N GLU A 185 24.60 4.71 2.96
CA GLU A 185 24.09 5.97 3.48
C GLU A 185 25.22 6.99 3.68
N VAL A 186 24.95 8.28 3.44
CA VAL A 186 25.94 9.36 3.65
C VAL A 186 26.44 9.39 5.09
N ILE A 187 25.55 9.07 6.04
CA ILE A 187 25.90 8.72 7.42
C ILE A 187 25.82 7.19 7.50
N ALA A 188 26.97 6.52 7.56
CA ALA A 188 27.05 5.06 7.57
C ALA A 188 26.12 4.45 8.64
N GLY A 189 25.36 3.42 8.25
CA GLY A 189 24.38 2.74 9.10
C GLY A 189 23.06 3.49 9.32
N SER A 190 22.93 4.77 8.90
CA SER A 190 21.71 5.56 9.12
C SER A 190 20.58 5.24 8.14
N THR A 191 20.12 3.99 8.14
CA THR A 191 19.12 3.45 7.20
C THR A 191 17.73 4.10 7.34
N ARG A 192 17.50 4.94 8.35
CA ARG A 192 16.34 5.85 8.41
C ARG A 192 16.27 6.84 7.24
N MET A 193 17.35 6.98 6.48
CA MET A 193 17.50 7.93 5.38
C MET A 193 17.10 7.30 4.04
N GLY A 194 18.05 7.01 3.15
CA GLY A 194 17.77 6.54 1.79
C GLY A 194 17.01 5.20 1.79
N ALA A 195 17.40 4.25 2.63
CA ALA A 195 16.73 2.97 2.74
C ALA A 195 15.26 3.11 3.19
N GLY A 196 14.99 3.93 4.21
CA GLY A 196 13.63 4.26 4.65
C GLY A 196 12.79 4.93 3.55
N THR A 197 13.37 5.85 2.79
CA THR A 197 12.69 6.47 1.63
C THR A 197 12.34 5.45 0.56
N ALA A 198 13.27 4.57 0.20
CA ALA A 198 13.00 3.49 -0.75
C ALA A 198 11.87 2.57 -0.25
N GLN A 199 11.85 2.24 1.04
CA GLN A 199 10.79 1.46 1.68
C GLN A 199 9.43 2.16 1.58
N LYS A 200 9.35 3.47 1.89
CA LYS A 200 8.09 4.23 1.77
C LYS A 200 7.55 4.23 0.34
N ILE A 201 8.42 4.47 -0.63
CA ILE A 201 8.04 4.46 -2.06
C ILE A 201 7.53 3.07 -2.44
N ALA A 202 8.25 2.00 -2.09
CA ALA A 202 7.85 0.63 -2.40
C ALA A 202 6.51 0.26 -1.76
N LEU A 203 6.30 0.61 -0.50
CA LEU A 203 5.04 0.39 0.22
C LEU A 203 3.87 1.11 -0.45
N ASN A 204 4.03 2.40 -0.79
CA ASN A 204 2.99 3.14 -1.49
C ASN A 204 2.68 2.56 -2.88
N MET A 205 3.69 2.11 -3.63
CA MET A 205 3.47 1.42 -4.91
C MET A 205 2.72 0.10 -4.70
N LEU A 206 3.14 -0.68 -3.70
CA LEU A 206 2.58 -2.00 -3.37
C LEU A 206 1.11 -1.91 -2.97
N SER A 207 0.80 -1.08 -1.98
CA SER A 207 -0.57 -0.93 -1.45
C SER A 207 -1.52 -0.28 -2.45
N THR A 208 -1.04 0.72 -3.21
CA THR A 208 -1.83 1.36 -4.27
C THR A 208 -2.14 0.39 -5.41
N LEU A 209 -1.17 -0.41 -5.86
CA LEU A 209 -1.41 -1.40 -6.91
C LEU A 209 -2.34 -2.51 -6.45
N ALA A 210 -2.22 -2.97 -5.20
CA ALA A 210 -3.16 -3.92 -4.62
C ALA A 210 -4.59 -3.34 -4.61
N ALA A 211 -4.76 -2.08 -4.22
CA ALA A 211 -6.05 -1.39 -4.28
C ALA A 211 -6.60 -1.24 -5.72
N ILE A 212 -5.74 -0.98 -6.71
CA ILE A 212 -6.13 -0.99 -8.13
C ILE A 212 -6.65 -2.37 -8.55
N HIS A 213 -5.97 -3.45 -8.17
CA HIS A 213 -6.43 -4.81 -8.45
C HIS A 213 -7.77 -5.15 -7.79
N LEU A 214 -8.03 -4.63 -6.60
CA LEU A 214 -9.31 -4.72 -5.89
C LEU A 214 -10.42 -3.81 -6.50
N GLY A 215 -10.12 -3.07 -7.56
CA GLY A 215 -11.06 -2.15 -8.20
C GLY A 215 -11.38 -0.92 -7.35
N HIS A 216 -10.51 -0.54 -6.42
CA HIS A 216 -10.73 0.59 -5.51
C HIS A 216 -10.37 1.95 -6.13
N VAL A 217 -9.69 1.92 -7.28
CA VAL A 217 -9.30 3.10 -8.06
C VAL A 217 -9.87 2.98 -9.48
N HIS A 218 -10.35 4.09 -10.03
CA HIS A 218 -10.81 4.22 -11.41
C HIS A 218 -10.32 5.54 -12.00
N ASP A 219 -9.49 5.48 -13.04
CA ASP A 219 -8.91 6.67 -13.72
C ASP A 219 -8.29 7.68 -12.75
N GLY A 220 -7.55 7.18 -11.76
CA GLY A 220 -6.90 8.00 -10.73
C GLY A 220 -7.82 8.45 -9.59
N TYR A 221 -9.14 8.21 -9.68
CA TYR A 221 -10.08 8.50 -8.59
C TYR A 221 -10.18 7.33 -7.60
N MET A 222 -10.13 7.66 -6.32
CA MET A 222 -10.45 6.73 -5.22
C MET A 222 -11.97 6.51 -5.19
N VAL A 223 -12.44 5.42 -5.77
CA VAL A 223 -13.88 5.14 -5.91
C VAL A 223 -14.43 4.23 -4.82
N ASN A 224 -13.58 3.69 -3.94
CA ASN A 224 -14.01 2.82 -2.83
C ASN A 224 -14.17 3.56 -1.48
N LEU A 225 -14.19 4.89 -1.50
CA LEU A 225 -14.41 5.68 -0.29
C LEU A 225 -15.90 5.73 0.09
N MET A 226 -16.18 5.75 1.39
CA MET A 226 -17.51 5.96 1.94
C MET A 226 -17.69 7.41 2.37
N ALA A 227 -18.73 8.06 1.87
CA ALA A 227 -18.98 9.49 2.12
C ALA A 227 -19.72 9.73 3.46
N ASP A 228 -19.08 9.40 4.59
CA ASP A 228 -19.70 9.44 5.93
C ASP A 228 -19.63 10.81 6.64
N ASN A 229 -18.74 11.70 6.22
CA ASN A 229 -18.58 13.05 6.76
C ASN A 229 -18.65 14.14 5.68
N SER A 230 -18.81 15.41 6.09
CA SER A 230 -19.02 16.54 5.17
C SER A 230 -17.90 16.69 4.12
N LYS A 231 -16.64 16.52 4.52
CA LYS A 231 -15.47 16.59 3.62
C LYS A 231 -15.47 15.44 2.61
N LEU A 232 -15.76 14.21 3.06
CA LEU A 232 -15.83 13.05 2.17
C LEU A 232 -17.05 13.10 1.25
N ARG A 233 -18.18 13.66 1.68
CA ARG A 233 -19.36 13.91 0.83
C ARG A 233 -19.05 14.85 -0.32
N ASP A 234 -18.39 15.99 -0.08
CA ASP A 234 -18.00 16.90 -1.15
C ASP A 234 -17.01 16.25 -2.13
N ARG A 235 -16.02 15.51 -1.61
CA ARG A 235 -15.08 14.76 -2.45
C ARG A 235 -15.79 13.70 -3.30
N ALA A 236 -16.66 12.91 -2.68
CA ALA A 236 -17.45 11.89 -3.35
C ALA A 236 -18.29 12.51 -4.48
N ALA A 237 -19.00 13.62 -4.20
CA ALA A 237 -19.84 14.28 -5.19
C ALA A 237 -19.01 14.79 -6.39
N ARG A 238 -17.81 15.32 -6.15
CA ARG A 238 -16.86 15.70 -7.21
C ARG A 238 -16.42 14.50 -8.05
N ILE A 239 -16.13 13.37 -7.44
CA ILE A 239 -15.72 12.14 -8.14
C ILE A 239 -16.87 11.61 -8.99
N VAL A 240 -18.07 11.49 -8.40
CA VAL A 240 -19.26 11.00 -9.11
C VAL A 240 -19.58 11.91 -10.29
N ALA A 241 -19.60 13.24 -10.10
CA ALA A 241 -19.85 14.19 -11.18
C ALA A 241 -18.78 14.10 -12.29
N ALA A 242 -17.50 14.01 -11.91
CA ALA A 242 -16.40 13.89 -12.88
C ALA A 242 -16.50 12.60 -13.71
N ILE A 243 -16.89 11.47 -13.11
CA ILE A 243 -16.97 10.17 -13.80
C ILE A 243 -18.30 10.01 -14.57
N SER A 244 -19.40 10.57 -14.06
CA SER A 244 -20.72 10.45 -14.72
C SER A 244 -20.97 11.51 -15.79
N GLY A 245 -20.23 12.62 -15.75
CA GLY A 245 -20.48 13.81 -16.59
C GLY A 245 -21.68 14.65 -16.13
N GLY A 246 -22.27 14.34 -14.97
CA GLY A 246 -23.42 15.05 -14.41
C GLY A 246 -23.06 16.28 -13.57
N SER A 247 -24.09 16.96 -13.06
CA SER A 247 -23.91 18.08 -12.13
C SER A 247 -23.50 17.60 -10.73
N ARG A 248 -22.89 18.49 -9.95
CA ARG A 248 -22.60 18.22 -8.53
C ARG A 248 -23.84 17.91 -7.71
N ASP A 249 -24.96 18.55 -8.01
CA ASP A 249 -26.22 18.38 -7.29
C ASP A 249 -26.84 17.01 -7.59
N ASP A 250 -26.79 16.58 -8.85
CA ASP A 250 -27.19 15.22 -9.23
C ASP A 250 -26.30 14.16 -8.56
N ALA A 251 -24.98 14.39 -8.56
CA ALA A 251 -24.04 13.52 -7.88
C ALA A 251 -24.32 13.39 -6.38
N ALA A 252 -24.65 14.50 -5.70
CA ALA A 252 -25.01 14.49 -4.29
C ALA A 252 -26.28 13.67 -4.02
N ARG A 253 -27.35 13.85 -4.83
CA ARG A 253 -28.58 13.05 -4.71
C ARG A 253 -28.34 11.57 -4.96
N LEU A 254 -27.50 11.22 -5.92
CA LEU A 254 -27.15 9.83 -6.22
C LEU A 254 -26.32 9.19 -5.11
N LEU A 255 -25.44 9.98 -4.47
CA LEU A 255 -24.71 9.55 -3.29
C LEU A 255 -25.65 9.25 -2.12
N GLU A 256 -26.63 10.10 -1.86
CA GLU A 256 -27.66 9.84 -0.84
C GLU A 256 -28.41 8.53 -1.13
N LYS A 257 -28.86 8.33 -2.38
CA LYS A 257 -29.53 7.08 -2.80
C LYS A 257 -28.64 5.84 -2.68
N SER A 258 -27.32 6.01 -2.79
CA SER A 258 -26.35 4.92 -2.64
C SER A 258 -25.89 4.66 -1.20
N GLY A 259 -26.41 5.40 -0.22
CA GLY A 259 -25.89 5.34 1.16
C GLY A 259 -24.45 5.83 1.30
N GLY A 260 -24.00 6.72 0.40
CA GLY A 260 -22.64 7.27 0.37
C GLY A 260 -21.61 6.43 -0.39
N ALA A 261 -22.02 5.34 -1.06
CA ALA A 261 -21.15 4.48 -1.84
C ALA A 261 -20.89 5.04 -3.26
N VAL A 262 -19.65 5.49 -3.50
CA VAL A 262 -19.28 6.17 -4.76
C VAL A 262 -19.49 5.31 -6.01
N LYS A 263 -19.05 4.04 -6.00
CA LYS A 263 -19.25 3.14 -7.17
C LYS A 263 -20.72 2.96 -7.50
N THR A 264 -21.55 2.74 -6.48
CA THR A 264 -23.00 2.58 -6.64
C THR A 264 -23.64 3.85 -7.18
N ALA A 265 -23.27 5.03 -6.65
CA ALA A 265 -23.73 6.31 -7.18
C ALA A 265 -23.37 6.53 -8.66
N ILE A 266 -22.16 6.11 -9.07
CA ILE A 266 -21.73 6.18 -10.47
C ILE A 266 -22.58 5.25 -11.35
N LEU A 267 -22.86 4.02 -10.91
CA LEU A 267 -23.70 3.09 -11.67
C LEU A 267 -25.16 3.55 -11.76
N LEU A 268 -25.70 4.15 -10.70
CA LEU A 268 -27.02 4.81 -10.75
C LEU A 268 -27.02 5.95 -11.77
N ALA A 269 -25.95 6.75 -11.82
CA ALA A 269 -25.80 7.81 -12.84
C ALA A 269 -25.75 7.23 -14.26
N ALA A 270 -25.12 6.05 -14.42
CA ALA A 270 -25.02 5.33 -15.68
C ALA A 270 -26.30 4.56 -16.07
N GLY A 271 -27.36 4.61 -15.25
CA GLY A 271 -28.67 4.04 -15.56
C GLY A 271 -28.99 2.70 -14.90
N ALA A 272 -28.30 2.32 -13.82
CA ALA A 272 -28.75 1.23 -12.98
C ALA A 272 -30.08 1.58 -12.28
N ASP A 273 -31.05 0.66 -12.29
CA ASP A 273 -32.41 0.91 -11.80
C ASP A 273 -32.48 1.18 -10.29
N SER A 274 -31.59 0.56 -9.51
CA SER A 274 -31.56 0.65 -8.05
C SER A 274 -30.16 0.42 -7.49
N ALA A 275 -29.95 0.78 -6.23
CA ALA A 275 -28.69 0.52 -5.54
C ALA A 275 -28.38 -0.99 -5.46
N ASP A 276 -29.40 -1.82 -5.27
CA ASP A 276 -29.26 -3.28 -5.25
C ASP A 276 -28.83 -3.83 -6.62
N THR A 277 -29.40 -3.32 -7.71
CA THR A 277 -28.99 -3.70 -9.08
C THR A 277 -27.56 -3.27 -9.35
N ALA A 278 -27.18 -2.04 -8.97
CA ALA A 278 -25.81 -1.56 -9.08
C ALA A 278 -24.83 -2.42 -8.28
N GLN A 279 -25.21 -2.83 -7.06
CA GLN A 279 -24.38 -3.69 -6.21
C GLN A 279 -24.16 -5.07 -6.83
N LYS A 280 -25.20 -5.70 -7.38
CA LYS A 280 -25.08 -6.98 -8.11
C LYS A 280 -24.14 -6.87 -9.32
N ILE A 281 -24.26 -5.80 -10.10
CA ILE A 281 -23.37 -5.55 -11.24
C ILE A 281 -21.91 -5.39 -10.78
N LEU A 282 -21.67 -4.71 -9.66
CA LEU A 282 -20.32 -4.61 -9.07
C LEU A 282 -19.79 -5.97 -8.64
N GLU A 283 -20.61 -6.81 -8.01
CA GLU A 283 -20.23 -8.15 -7.58
C GLU A 283 -19.83 -9.04 -8.76
N GLU A 284 -20.66 -9.07 -9.82
CA GLU A 284 -20.36 -9.79 -11.07
C GLU A 284 -19.10 -9.24 -11.77
N ALA A 285 -18.83 -7.95 -11.64
CA ALA A 285 -17.64 -7.29 -12.16
C ALA A 285 -16.40 -7.41 -11.26
N GLY A 286 -16.46 -8.17 -10.16
CA GLY A 286 -15.35 -8.31 -9.22
C GLY A 286 -14.96 -6.98 -8.56
N GLN A 287 -15.97 -6.17 -8.22
CA GLN A 287 -15.87 -4.84 -7.62
C GLN A 287 -15.14 -3.79 -8.46
N LYS A 288 -14.89 -4.07 -9.75
CA LYS A 288 -14.22 -3.16 -10.69
C LYS A 288 -15.25 -2.32 -11.44
N LEU A 289 -15.12 -1.00 -11.33
CA LEU A 289 -16.07 -0.05 -11.92
C LEU A 289 -16.09 -0.08 -13.46
N ARG A 290 -14.93 -0.25 -14.11
CA ARG A 290 -14.86 -0.23 -15.58
C ARG A 290 -15.65 -1.40 -16.21
N PRO A 291 -15.44 -2.68 -15.82
CA PRO A 291 -16.29 -3.77 -16.30
C PRO A 291 -17.77 -3.62 -15.90
N ALA A 292 -18.07 -3.08 -14.71
CA ALA A 292 -19.45 -2.83 -14.27
C ALA A 292 -20.18 -1.83 -15.19
N LEU A 293 -19.51 -0.73 -15.56
CA LEU A 293 -20.03 0.23 -16.53
C LEU A 293 -20.21 -0.40 -17.91
N SER A 294 -19.31 -1.29 -18.33
CA SER A 294 -19.43 -2.00 -19.61
C SER A 294 -20.63 -2.96 -19.66
N ALA A 295 -21.04 -3.51 -18.51
CA ALA A 295 -22.20 -4.40 -18.39
C ALA A 295 -23.55 -3.65 -18.46
N LEU A 296 -23.56 -2.37 -18.06
CA LEU A 296 -24.70 -1.48 -18.27
C LEU A 296 -24.77 -1.08 -19.76
N GLY A 297 -25.80 -1.53 -20.47
CA GLY A 297 -26.12 -1.01 -21.80
C GLY A 297 -26.57 0.44 -21.67
N HIS A 298 -25.83 1.37 -22.28
CA HIS A 298 -26.06 2.81 -22.09
C HIS A 298 -26.82 3.47 -23.25
N ASP A 299 -27.37 4.65 -22.94
CA ASP A 299 -28.02 5.60 -23.85
C ASP A 299 -26.98 6.65 -24.28
N PRO A 300 -26.52 6.66 -25.55
CA PRO A 300 -25.44 7.53 -26.01
C PRO A 300 -25.77 9.04 -25.98
N GLU A 301 -27.04 9.43 -25.79
CA GLU A 301 -27.42 10.84 -25.66
C GLU A 301 -27.16 11.41 -24.25
N LYS A 302 -27.08 10.53 -23.22
CA LYS A 302 -26.94 10.94 -21.81
C LYS A 302 -25.53 10.78 -21.26
N TRP A 303 -24.63 10.17 -22.02
CA TRP A 303 -23.28 9.86 -21.57
C TRP A 303 -22.26 10.23 -22.63
N ARG A 304 -21.31 11.11 -22.29
CA ARG A 304 -20.17 11.41 -23.14
C ARG A 304 -18.93 10.69 -22.61
N PRO A 305 -18.22 9.89 -23.43
CA PRO A 305 -17.00 9.23 -23.00
C PRO A 305 -15.94 10.27 -22.60
N LEU A 306 -15.45 10.18 -21.37
CA LEU A 306 -14.52 11.14 -20.78
C LEU A 306 -13.14 11.20 -21.47
N PHE A 307 -12.78 10.20 -22.29
CA PHE A 307 -11.50 10.16 -23.02
C PHE A 307 -11.62 9.64 -24.46
N GLY A 308 -12.76 9.86 -25.11
CA GLY A 308 -12.93 9.58 -26.54
C GLY A 308 -13.11 8.11 -26.93
N LYS A 309 -13.21 7.18 -25.97
CA LYS A 309 -13.66 5.81 -26.21
C LYS A 309 -14.79 5.44 -25.25
N ASP A 310 -15.93 5.12 -25.84
CA ASP A 310 -17.07 4.56 -25.14
C ASP A 310 -16.71 3.14 -24.66
N HIS A 311 -16.87 2.89 -23.37
CA HIS A 311 -16.55 1.62 -22.73
C HIS A 311 -17.79 0.76 -22.50
N ALA A 312 -18.98 1.26 -22.78
CA ALA A 312 -20.24 0.54 -22.67
C ALA A 312 -20.66 -0.01 -24.04
N ARG A 313 -21.44 -1.10 -24.04
CA ARG A 313 -22.12 -1.52 -25.29
C ARG A 313 -23.25 -0.53 -25.57
N THR A 314 -23.34 -0.04 -26.81
CA THR A 314 -24.53 0.67 -27.29
C THR A 314 -25.71 -0.28 -27.29
N LYS A 315 -26.84 0.11 -26.68
CA LYS A 315 -28.10 -0.61 -26.90
C LYS A 315 -28.47 -0.45 -28.37
N LYS A 316 -28.74 -1.58 -29.05
CA LYS A 316 -29.39 -1.56 -30.38
C LYS A 316 -30.84 -1.15 -30.24
#